data_AF-A0A8C2JUL7-F1
#
_entry.id   AF-A0A8C2JUL7-F1
#
_cell.length_a   1.000
_cell.length_b   1.000
_cell.length_c   1.000
_cell.angle_alpha   90.00
_cell.angle_beta   90.00
_cell.angle_gamma   90.00
#
_symmetry.space_group_name_H-M   'P 1'
#
loop_
_entity.id
_entity.type
_entity.pdbx_description
1 polymer ?
#
loop_
_entity_poly.entity_id
_entity_poly.type
_entity_poly.pdbx_seq_one_letter_code
_entity_poly.pdbx_strand_id
1 'polypeptide(L)'
;AEGWYEDSVFHINAFGFPPTEPSSFTRAYYGNINFFGGPSSTAVKASAKLKQLEEENEDAMFVIVSDVWLDRVEVLEKIQTMFSGYSAMPPTCFIFCGNFSSAPYGRHQLRTLKESFKALADLICEYPSIHNSSRFVFVPGPEDPGPGTVLPRPPLAEHITEEFRQRVPFSVFTTNPCRVQYCSQEMVVIREDLVNKMCRNCVRLPSSNLDIPSHVSQSFIYIYACVCVCVCPHVNSIACLAFNIAYFAFKI
;
A
#
# COMPACT_ATOMS: atom_id res chain seq x y z
N ALA A 1 14.76 21.16 -15.57
CA ALA A 1 15.51 22.29 -15.02
C ALA A 1 15.79 23.25 -16.16
N GLU A 2 15.58 24.54 -15.92
CA GLU A 2 15.79 25.61 -16.91
C GLU A 2 17.01 26.44 -16.48
N GLY A 3 17.87 26.81 -17.44
CA GLY A 3 19.15 27.43 -17.15
C GLY A 3 20.01 27.63 -18.38
N TRP A 4 21.29 27.95 -18.17
CA TRP A 4 22.30 28.15 -19.21
C TRP A 4 23.54 27.30 -18.91
N TYR A 5 24.35 27.05 -19.93
CA TYR A 5 25.50 26.15 -19.86
C TYR A 5 26.76 26.89 -20.31
N GLU A 6 27.81 26.84 -19.50
CA GLU A 6 29.12 27.44 -19.76
C GLU A 6 30.21 26.59 -19.09
N ASP A 7 31.36 26.43 -19.74
CA ASP A 7 32.55 25.77 -19.17
C ASP A 7 32.29 24.42 -18.48
N SER A 8 31.46 23.57 -19.10
CA SER A 8 31.06 22.26 -18.56
C SER A 8 30.22 22.32 -17.28
N VAL A 9 29.65 23.48 -16.94
CA VAL A 9 28.76 23.72 -15.81
C VAL A 9 27.38 24.14 -16.31
N PHE A 10 26.33 23.48 -15.81
CA PHE A 10 24.94 23.87 -16.08
C PHE A 10 24.40 24.71 -14.92
N HIS A 11 24.20 26.01 -15.18
CA HIS A 11 23.69 26.98 -14.23
C HIS A 11 22.16 27.03 -14.29
N ILE A 12 21.52 26.63 -13.19
CA ILE A 12 20.06 26.43 -13.14
C ILE A 12 19.39 27.66 -12.55
N ASN A 13 18.45 28.23 -13.30
CA ASN A 13 17.59 29.34 -12.87
C ASN A 13 16.33 28.83 -12.17
N ALA A 14 15.72 27.77 -12.71
CA ALA A 14 14.47 27.21 -12.18
C ALA A 14 14.43 25.67 -12.24
N PHE A 15 13.85 25.09 -11.19
CA PHE A 15 13.48 23.68 -11.17
C PHE A 15 11.96 23.55 -11.26
N GLY A 16 11.51 22.60 -12.06
CA GLY A 16 10.12 22.24 -12.19
C GLY A 16 10.01 20.75 -12.45
N PHE A 17 8.89 20.18 -12.02
CA PHE A 17 8.51 18.83 -12.41
C PHE A 17 7.84 18.86 -13.78
N PRO A 18 7.95 17.77 -14.58
CA PRO A 18 7.14 17.64 -15.79
C PRO A 18 5.65 17.66 -15.43
N PRO A 19 4.76 18.16 -16.30
CA PRO A 19 3.32 18.22 -15.99
C PRO A 19 2.72 16.83 -15.77
N THR A 20 1.83 16.70 -14.79
CA THR A 20 1.13 15.44 -14.52
C THR A 20 0.11 15.14 -15.61
N GLU A 21 0.17 13.92 -16.15
CA GLU A 21 -0.83 13.41 -17.09
C GLU A 21 -2.02 12.76 -16.34
N PRO A 22 -3.26 13.21 -16.53
CA PRO A 22 -4.42 12.60 -15.90
C PRO A 22 -4.77 11.28 -16.59
N SER A 23 -5.31 10.33 -15.83
CA SER A 23 -5.61 8.98 -16.34
C SER A 23 -6.56 8.94 -17.56
N SER A 24 -7.42 9.96 -17.73
CA SER A 24 -8.29 10.10 -18.91
C SER A 24 -7.49 10.33 -20.19
N PHE A 25 -6.40 11.09 -20.12
CA PHE A 25 -5.55 11.40 -21.27
C PHE A 25 -4.71 10.18 -21.66
N THR A 26 -4.16 9.47 -20.68
CA THR A 26 -3.43 8.21 -20.91
C THR A 26 -4.30 7.18 -21.61
N ARG A 27 -5.57 7.05 -21.20
CA ARG A 27 -6.52 6.14 -21.86
C ARG A 27 -6.92 6.62 -23.26
N ALA A 28 -7.02 7.93 -23.49
CA ALA A 28 -7.30 8.44 -24.82
C ALA A 28 -6.17 8.13 -25.80
N TYR A 29 -4.93 8.16 -25.33
CA TYR A 29 -3.74 7.92 -26.15
C TYR A 29 -3.43 6.42 -26.34
N TYR A 30 -3.38 5.65 -25.24
CA TYR A 30 -3.00 4.22 -25.24
C TYR A 30 -4.20 3.26 -25.31
N GLY A 31 -5.42 3.77 -25.29
CA GLY A 31 -6.64 2.95 -25.24
C GLY A 31 -6.87 2.29 -23.88
N ASN A 32 -7.48 1.11 -23.90
CA ASN A 32 -7.94 0.39 -22.70
C ASN A 32 -6.96 -0.71 -22.25
N ILE A 33 -5.65 -0.51 -22.44
CA ILE A 33 -4.62 -1.45 -21.99
C ILE A 33 -4.64 -1.54 -20.46
N ASN A 34 -4.60 -2.76 -19.91
CA ASN A 34 -4.54 -2.96 -18.47
C ASN A 34 -3.11 -2.77 -17.92
N PHE A 35 -2.75 -1.52 -17.61
CA PHE A 35 -1.49 -1.20 -16.92
C PHE A 35 -1.49 -1.55 -15.43
N PHE A 36 -2.68 -1.61 -14.81
CA PHE A 36 -2.83 -1.90 -13.39
C PHE A 36 -2.54 -3.37 -13.07
N GLY A 37 -2.77 -4.25 -14.03
CA GLY A 37 -2.61 -5.69 -13.91
C GLY A 37 -3.90 -6.36 -13.42
N GLY A 38 -3.83 -7.67 -13.26
CA GLY A 38 -4.96 -8.48 -12.79
C GLY A 38 -5.66 -9.34 -13.83
N PRO A 39 -6.81 -9.94 -13.47
CA PRO A 39 -7.45 -10.95 -14.31
C PRO A 39 -8.09 -10.35 -15.57
N SER A 40 -8.41 -9.06 -15.57
CA SER A 40 -8.99 -8.39 -16.73
C SER A 40 -7.93 -8.16 -17.81
N SER A 41 -8.25 -8.46 -19.06
CA SER A 41 -7.39 -8.15 -20.21
C SER A 41 -7.40 -6.66 -20.54
N THR A 42 -8.46 -5.94 -20.18
CA THR A 42 -8.64 -4.51 -20.42
C THR A 42 -8.70 -3.71 -19.12
N ALA A 43 -8.39 -2.43 -19.18
CA ALA A 43 -8.49 -1.51 -18.04
C ALA A 43 -9.89 -1.54 -17.41
N VAL A 44 -9.95 -1.77 -16.10
CA VAL A 44 -11.23 -1.91 -15.37
C VAL A 44 -12.06 -0.62 -15.37
N LYS A 45 -11.39 0.54 -15.45
CA LYS A 45 -12.01 1.86 -15.61
C LYS A 45 -12.83 2.04 -16.89
N ALA A 46 -12.58 1.22 -17.91
CA ALA A 46 -13.33 1.25 -19.15
C ALA A 46 -14.60 0.38 -19.10
N SER A 47 -14.77 -0.45 -18.07
CA SER A 47 -15.91 -1.36 -17.96
C SER A 47 -17.13 -0.66 -17.36
N ALA A 48 -18.11 -0.35 -18.20
CA ALA A 48 -19.39 0.21 -17.77
C ALA A 48 -20.12 -0.71 -16.77
N LYS A 49 -19.98 -2.04 -16.92
CA LYS A 49 -20.57 -3.02 -16.00
C LYS A 49 -19.98 -2.92 -14.60
N LEU A 50 -18.66 -2.80 -14.48
CA LEU A 50 -18.01 -2.66 -13.17
C LEU A 50 -18.36 -1.33 -12.52
N LYS A 51 -18.45 -0.27 -13.32
CA LYS A 51 -18.88 1.04 -12.84
C LYS A 51 -20.33 1.01 -12.30
N GLN A 52 -21.23 0.32 -12.98
CA GLN A 52 -22.60 0.15 -12.50
C GLN A 52 -22.65 -0.61 -11.17
N LEU A 53 -21.90 -1.73 -11.03
CA LEU A 53 -21.84 -2.48 -9.78
C LEU A 53 -21.25 -1.67 -8.61
N GLU A 54 -20.34 -0.76 -8.91
CA GLU A 54 -19.78 0.17 -7.94
C GLU A 54 -20.83 1.18 -7.46
N GLU A 55 -21.60 1.74 -8.39
CA GLU A 55 -22.69 2.68 -8.09
C GLU A 55 -23.86 2.01 -7.35
N GLU A 56 -24.11 0.72 -7.61
CA GLU A 56 -25.13 -0.07 -6.92
C GLU A 56 -24.74 -0.46 -5.48
N ASN A 57 -23.44 -0.49 -5.16
CA ASN A 57 -22.94 -0.90 -3.85
C ASN A 57 -22.47 0.31 -3.03
N GLU A 58 -23.42 1.14 -2.58
CA GLU A 58 -23.15 2.35 -1.79
C GLU A 58 -22.54 2.05 -0.40
N ASP A 59 -22.74 0.85 0.13
CA ASP A 59 -22.21 0.40 1.43
C ASP A 59 -20.77 -0.11 1.37
N ALA A 60 -20.14 -0.08 0.19
CA ALA A 60 -18.77 -0.54 0.01
C ALA A 60 -17.77 0.29 0.83
N MET A 61 -17.06 -0.37 1.75
CA MET A 61 -16.17 0.29 2.69
C MET A 61 -14.82 -0.43 2.80
N PHE A 62 -13.75 0.38 2.79
CA PHE A 62 -12.37 -0.06 2.99
C PHE A 62 -11.80 0.59 4.25
N VAL A 63 -11.37 -0.22 5.20
CA VAL A 63 -10.73 0.26 6.43
C VAL A 63 -9.23 0.01 6.33
N ILE A 64 -8.44 1.08 6.37
CA ILE A 64 -6.98 1.02 6.23
C ILE A 64 -6.35 1.41 7.57
N VAL A 65 -5.53 0.53 8.12
CA VAL A 65 -4.81 0.77 9.38
C VAL A 65 -3.33 0.45 9.17
N SER A 66 -2.44 1.34 9.62
CA SER A 66 -0.98 1.18 9.52
C SER A 66 -0.37 1.01 10.90
N ASP A 67 0.81 0.36 10.96
CA ASP A 67 1.57 0.11 12.19
C ASP A 67 0.77 -0.67 13.24
N VAL A 68 0.19 -1.77 12.78
CA VAL A 68 -0.64 -2.66 13.58
C VAL A 68 0.24 -3.57 14.43
N TRP A 69 0.82 -3.03 15.50
CA TRP A 69 1.68 -3.77 16.43
C TRP A 69 0.88 -4.79 17.27
N LEU A 70 0.77 -6.02 16.75
CA LEU A 70 -0.05 -7.10 17.33
C LEU A 70 0.56 -7.71 18.61
N ASP A 71 1.80 -7.35 18.95
CA ASP A 71 2.46 -7.71 20.21
C ASP A 71 1.97 -6.84 21.39
N ARG A 72 1.28 -5.72 21.11
CA ARG A 72 0.75 -4.84 22.16
C ARG A 72 -0.72 -5.14 22.44
N VAL A 73 -1.01 -5.39 23.71
CA VAL A 73 -2.38 -5.64 24.20
C VAL A 73 -3.31 -4.47 23.87
N GLU A 74 -2.84 -3.23 24.06
CA GLU A 74 -3.60 -2.01 23.74
C GLU A 74 -4.05 -1.98 22.28
N VAL A 75 -3.24 -2.46 21.33
CA VAL A 75 -3.58 -2.47 19.90
C VAL A 75 -4.68 -3.49 19.64
N LEU A 76 -4.60 -4.69 20.22
CA LEU A 76 -5.64 -5.71 20.09
C LEU A 76 -6.98 -5.25 20.70
N GLU A 77 -6.97 -4.58 21.85
CA GLU A 77 -8.18 -4.00 22.46
C GLU A 77 -8.83 -2.93 21.57
N LYS A 78 -8.02 -2.11 20.89
CA LYS A 78 -8.53 -1.12 19.93
C LYS A 78 -9.07 -1.77 18.66
N ILE A 79 -8.45 -2.84 18.17
CA ILE A 79 -8.97 -3.65 17.06
C ILE A 79 -10.30 -4.29 17.46
N GLN A 80 -10.42 -4.82 18.68
CA GLN A 80 -11.67 -5.37 19.20
C GLN A 80 -12.77 -4.29 19.24
N THR A 81 -12.45 -3.10 19.74
CA THR A 81 -13.39 -1.96 19.74
C THR A 81 -13.83 -1.59 18.32
N MET A 82 -12.88 -1.58 17.37
CA MET A 82 -13.16 -1.33 15.96
C MET A 82 -14.08 -2.40 15.35
N PHE A 83 -13.81 -3.68 15.61
CA PHE A 83 -14.67 -4.78 15.15
C PHE A 83 -16.05 -4.74 15.79
N SER A 84 -16.16 -4.38 17.06
CA SER A 84 -17.45 -4.16 17.71
C SER A 84 -18.24 -3.03 17.02
N GLY A 85 -17.59 -1.93 16.65
CA GLY A 85 -18.23 -0.82 15.94
C GLY A 85 -18.71 -1.20 14.53
N TYR A 86 -17.92 -2.01 13.82
CA TYR A 86 -18.27 -2.47 12.47
C TYR A 86 -19.15 -3.72 12.44
N SER A 87 -19.46 -4.34 13.58
CA SER A 87 -20.24 -5.57 13.61
C SER A 87 -21.63 -5.45 12.98
N ALA A 88 -22.23 -4.25 13.05
CA ALA A 88 -23.54 -3.95 12.47
C ALA A 88 -23.48 -3.72 10.94
N MET A 89 -22.37 -3.18 10.45
CA MET A 89 -22.13 -2.91 9.02
C MET A 89 -20.67 -3.28 8.70
N PRO A 90 -20.38 -4.57 8.45
CA PRO A 90 -19.02 -5.02 8.24
C PRO A 90 -18.46 -4.45 6.93
N PRO A 91 -17.25 -3.86 6.93
CA PRO A 91 -16.64 -3.33 5.71
C PRO A 91 -16.33 -4.45 4.71
N THR A 92 -16.25 -4.08 3.45
CA THR A 92 -15.85 -4.97 2.36
C THR A 92 -14.44 -5.52 2.57
N CYS A 93 -13.53 -4.68 3.04
CA CYS A 93 -12.13 -5.08 3.26
C CYS A 93 -11.45 -4.28 4.37
N PHE A 94 -10.71 -4.99 5.23
CA PHE A 94 -9.70 -4.43 6.12
C PHE A 94 -8.32 -4.57 5.46
N ILE A 95 -7.57 -3.47 5.36
CA ILE A 95 -6.20 -3.43 4.88
C ILE A 95 -5.31 -3.08 6.09
N PHE A 96 -4.68 -4.11 6.65
CA PHE A 96 -3.72 -3.96 7.73
C PHE A 96 -2.31 -3.86 7.15
N CYS A 97 -1.73 -2.67 7.27
CA CYS A 97 -0.36 -2.40 6.91
C CYS A 97 0.54 -2.57 8.14
N GLY A 98 1.69 -3.22 7.95
CA GLY A 98 2.71 -3.33 8.98
C GLY A 98 3.27 -1.97 9.42
N ASN A 99 4.17 -1.92 10.39
CA ASN A 99 4.83 -3.08 10.99
C ASN A 99 3.89 -3.85 11.93
N PHE A 100 4.00 -5.19 11.97
CA PHE A 100 3.12 -6.05 12.78
C PHE A 100 3.68 -6.36 14.18
N SER A 101 4.93 -6.01 14.44
CA SER A 101 5.58 -6.13 15.75
C SER A 101 6.21 -4.80 16.12
N SER A 102 6.03 -4.35 17.36
CA SER A 102 6.69 -3.14 17.88
C SER A 102 8.18 -3.36 18.19
N ALA A 103 8.58 -4.61 18.40
CA ALA A 103 9.97 -5.02 18.59
C ALA A 103 10.40 -5.95 17.44
N PRO A 104 10.98 -5.42 16.34
CA PRO A 104 11.42 -6.22 15.20
C PRO A 104 12.79 -6.89 15.43
N TYR A 105 13.31 -6.87 16.65
CA TYR A 105 14.63 -7.39 17.00
C TYR A 105 14.50 -8.50 18.05
N GLY A 106 15.09 -9.67 17.78
CA GLY A 106 15.23 -10.72 18.79
C GLY A 106 15.16 -12.14 18.24
N ARG A 107 15.76 -13.10 18.96
CA ARG A 107 15.78 -14.53 18.58
C ARG A 107 14.39 -15.17 18.54
N HIS A 108 13.42 -14.57 19.22
CA HIS A 108 12.05 -15.09 19.31
C HIS A 108 11.03 -14.31 18.46
N GLN A 109 11.47 -13.34 17.65
CA GLN A 109 10.59 -12.47 16.86
C GLN A 109 9.56 -13.27 16.02
N LEU A 110 10.01 -14.30 15.32
CA LEU A 110 9.12 -15.14 14.50
C LEU A 110 8.09 -15.90 15.33
N ARG A 111 8.46 -16.35 16.53
CA ARG A 111 7.53 -17.05 17.44
C ARG A 111 6.48 -16.07 17.96
N THR A 112 6.91 -14.92 18.47
CA THR A 112 6.01 -13.87 18.97
C THR A 112 5.07 -13.39 17.87
N LEU A 113 5.57 -13.18 16.64
CA LEU A 113 4.74 -12.77 15.53
C LEU A 113 3.66 -13.82 15.18
N LYS A 114 4.00 -15.11 15.20
CA LYS A 114 3.03 -16.21 15.03
C LYS A 114 1.96 -16.19 16.12
N GLU A 115 2.36 -16.04 17.37
CA GLU A 115 1.45 -15.97 18.53
C GLU A 115 0.53 -14.73 18.43
N SER A 116 1.07 -13.60 18.00
CA SER A 116 0.31 -12.37 17.75
C SER A 116 -0.72 -12.52 16.61
N PHE A 117 -0.35 -13.15 15.49
CA PHE A 117 -1.32 -13.47 14.44
C PHE A 117 -2.39 -14.45 14.93
N LYS A 118 -2.01 -15.43 15.75
CA LYS A 118 -2.98 -16.34 16.36
C LYS A 118 -4.00 -15.60 17.22
N ALA A 119 -3.55 -14.69 18.08
CA ALA A 119 -4.43 -13.86 18.91
C ALA A 119 -5.36 -12.98 18.05
N LEU A 120 -4.85 -12.42 16.95
CA LEU A 120 -5.69 -11.69 16.00
C LEU A 120 -6.73 -12.60 15.32
N ALA A 121 -6.37 -13.83 14.96
CA ALA A 121 -7.31 -14.79 14.38
C ALA A 121 -8.39 -15.20 15.39
N ASP A 122 -8.02 -15.43 16.65
CA ASP A 122 -8.97 -15.65 17.76
C ASP A 122 -9.98 -14.49 17.83
N LEU A 123 -9.47 -13.26 17.86
CA LEU A 123 -10.30 -12.06 17.92
C LEU A 123 -11.24 -11.93 16.70
N ILE A 124 -10.78 -12.21 15.49
CA ILE A 124 -11.64 -12.18 14.29
C ILE A 124 -12.74 -13.24 14.39
N CYS A 125 -12.43 -14.44 14.89
CA CYS A 125 -13.41 -15.51 15.07
C CYS A 125 -14.49 -15.18 16.12
N GLU A 126 -14.22 -14.29 17.08
CA GLU A 126 -15.22 -13.79 18.04
C GLU A 126 -16.30 -12.93 17.37
N TYR A 127 -16.03 -12.35 16.20
CA TYR A 127 -16.95 -11.50 15.44
C TYR A 127 -17.41 -12.18 14.14
N PRO A 128 -18.42 -13.08 14.19
CA PRO A 128 -18.83 -13.88 13.03
C PRO A 128 -19.37 -13.05 11.87
N SER A 129 -19.96 -11.87 12.12
CA SER A 129 -20.44 -10.99 11.05
C SER A 129 -19.29 -10.48 10.18
N ILE A 130 -18.18 -10.08 10.80
CA ILE A 130 -16.96 -9.63 10.14
C ILE A 130 -16.22 -10.81 9.52
N HIS A 131 -16.06 -11.92 10.26
CA HIS A 131 -15.33 -13.11 9.80
C HIS A 131 -15.88 -13.68 8.48
N ASN A 132 -17.20 -13.65 8.30
CA ASN A 132 -17.85 -14.19 7.11
C ASN A 132 -18.04 -13.18 5.96
N SER A 133 -18.06 -11.87 6.26
CA SER A 133 -18.40 -10.84 5.27
C SER A 133 -17.18 -10.04 4.80
N SER A 134 -16.24 -9.76 5.71
CA SER A 134 -15.10 -8.89 5.43
C SER A 134 -13.89 -9.69 4.93
N ARG A 135 -13.13 -9.07 4.04
CA ARG A 135 -11.83 -9.58 3.60
C ARG A 135 -10.70 -8.90 4.36
N PHE A 136 -9.59 -9.59 4.53
CA PHE A 136 -8.42 -9.07 5.24
C PHE A 136 -7.19 -9.09 4.33
N VAL A 137 -6.59 -7.93 4.10
CA VAL A 137 -5.36 -7.78 3.32
C VAL A 137 -4.25 -7.33 4.25
N PHE A 138 -3.16 -8.09 4.28
CA PHE A 138 -1.99 -7.78 5.10
C PHE A 138 -0.84 -7.33 4.20
N VAL A 139 -0.41 -6.08 4.36
CA VAL A 139 0.71 -5.48 3.62
C VAL A 139 1.92 -5.40 4.55
N PRO A 140 3.04 -6.08 4.26
CA PRO A 140 4.20 -6.11 5.15
C PRO A 140 4.88 -4.75 5.22
N GLY A 141 5.12 -4.26 6.43
CA GLY A 141 5.84 -3.02 6.69
C GLY A 141 7.36 -3.21 6.63
N PRO A 142 8.15 -2.11 6.67
CA PRO A 142 9.60 -2.12 6.47
C PRO A 142 10.40 -2.94 7.48
N GLU A 143 9.91 -3.14 8.70
CA GLU A 143 10.62 -3.86 9.77
C GLU A 143 10.12 -5.30 9.99
N ASP A 144 9.13 -5.72 9.20
CA ASP A 144 8.62 -7.09 9.28
C ASP A 144 9.62 -8.12 8.70
N PRO A 145 9.53 -9.40 9.11
CA PRO A 145 10.42 -10.45 8.62
C PRO A 145 10.38 -10.60 7.10
N GLY A 146 11.54 -10.44 6.46
CA GLY A 146 11.65 -10.52 5.00
C GLY A 146 13.03 -10.11 4.49
N PRO A 147 13.25 -10.15 3.17
CA PRO A 147 14.52 -9.81 2.55
C PRO A 147 14.77 -8.28 2.59
N GLY A 148 15.38 -7.81 3.68
CA GLY A 148 15.90 -6.44 3.82
C GLY A 148 14.87 -5.32 3.61
N THR A 149 15.36 -4.10 3.46
CA THR A 149 14.55 -2.89 3.19
C THR A 149 14.31 -2.66 1.70
N VAL A 150 14.31 -3.74 0.91
CA VAL A 150 14.23 -3.67 -0.56
C VAL A 150 12.77 -3.73 -1.00
N LEU A 151 12.38 -2.85 -1.93
CA LEU A 151 11.07 -2.92 -2.59
C LEU A 151 11.24 -3.45 -4.03
N PRO A 152 10.32 -4.25 -4.55
CA PRO A 152 9.12 -4.78 -3.92
C PRO A 152 9.45 -5.86 -2.89
N ARG A 153 8.82 -5.77 -1.74
CA ARG A 153 8.95 -6.74 -0.66
C ARG A 153 7.99 -7.90 -0.90
N PRO A 154 8.44 -9.16 -0.78
CA PRO A 154 7.54 -10.30 -0.85
C PRO A 154 6.56 -10.30 0.34
N PRO A 155 5.46 -11.05 0.25
CA PRO A 155 4.59 -11.28 1.39
C PRO A 155 5.33 -11.98 2.53
N LEU A 156 4.75 -11.91 3.74
CA LEU A 156 5.21 -12.70 4.88
C LEU A 156 5.24 -14.19 4.52
N ALA A 157 6.28 -14.88 4.97
CA ALA A 157 6.50 -16.27 4.64
C ALA A 157 5.34 -17.17 5.09
N GLU A 158 4.98 -18.16 4.27
CA GLU A 158 3.77 -18.96 4.48
C GLU A 158 3.75 -19.65 5.84
N HIS A 159 4.90 -20.18 6.29
CA HIS A 159 5.04 -20.83 7.60
C HIS A 159 4.68 -19.93 8.81
N ILE A 160 4.64 -18.60 8.64
CA ILE A 160 4.18 -17.64 9.65
C ILE A 160 2.67 -17.48 9.61
N THR A 161 2.12 -17.47 8.40
CA THR A 161 0.73 -17.07 8.14
C THR A 161 -0.24 -18.25 7.96
N GLU A 162 0.27 -19.48 7.86
CA GLU A 162 -0.53 -20.67 7.54
C GLU A 162 -1.66 -20.91 8.55
N GLU A 163 -1.34 -20.92 9.86
CA GLU A 163 -2.35 -21.09 10.92
C GLU A 163 -3.42 -19.99 10.87
N PHE A 164 -3.02 -18.75 10.56
CA PHE A 164 -3.96 -17.63 10.40
C PHE A 164 -4.90 -17.84 9.21
N ARG A 165 -4.37 -18.19 8.04
CA ARG A 165 -5.15 -18.40 6.82
C ARG A 165 -6.13 -19.57 6.94
N GLN A 166 -5.77 -20.62 7.69
CA GLN A 166 -6.67 -21.74 7.97
C GLN A 166 -7.90 -21.31 8.78
N ARG A 167 -7.73 -20.36 9.71
CA ARG A 167 -8.81 -19.85 10.56
C ARG A 167 -9.62 -18.73 9.91
N VAL A 168 -8.96 -17.87 9.14
CA VAL A 168 -9.56 -16.73 8.43
C VAL A 168 -9.34 -16.94 6.93
N PRO A 169 -10.23 -17.67 6.24
CA PRO A 169 -10.03 -18.05 4.84
C PRO A 169 -10.08 -16.85 3.88
N PHE A 170 -10.77 -15.77 4.26
CA PHE A 170 -10.84 -14.52 3.48
C PHE A 170 -9.68 -13.56 3.76
N SER A 171 -8.51 -14.11 4.13
CA SER A 171 -7.30 -13.34 4.37
C SER A 171 -6.26 -13.55 3.27
N VAL A 172 -5.59 -12.46 2.89
CA VAL A 172 -4.48 -12.50 1.95
C VAL A 172 -3.30 -11.68 2.46
N PHE A 173 -2.13 -12.31 2.49
CA PHE A 173 -0.86 -11.63 2.75
C PHE A 173 -0.21 -11.31 1.40
N THR A 174 0.01 -10.02 1.14
CA THR A 174 0.46 -9.51 -0.16
C THR A 174 1.86 -8.91 -0.08
N THR A 175 2.40 -8.49 -1.22
CA THR A 175 3.65 -7.73 -1.32
C THR A 175 3.51 -6.32 -0.76
N ASN A 176 4.64 -5.63 -0.57
CA ASN A 176 4.65 -4.18 -0.36
C ASN A 176 5.59 -3.54 -1.40
N PRO A 177 5.10 -2.64 -2.28
CA PRO A 177 3.71 -2.20 -2.42
C PRO A 177 2.78 -3.30 -2.98
N CYS A 178 1.47 -3.08 -2.88
CA CYS A 178 0.45 -3.91 -3.52
C CYS A 178 -0.59 -3.08 -4.27
N ARG A 179 -1.37 -3.76 -5.12
CA ARG A 179 -2.44 -3.19 -5.93
C ARG A 179 -3.75 -3.89 -5.56
N VAL A 180 -4.76 -3.09 -5.22
CA VAL A 180 -6.11 -3.55 -4.91
C VAL A 180 -7.04 -2.99 -5.97
N GLN A 181 -7.75 -3.87 -6.66
CA GLN A 181 -8.75 -3.50 -7.65
C GLN A 181 -10.13 -3.75 -7.04
N TYR A 182 -10.97 -2.72 -7.02
CA TYR A 182 -12.36 -2.83 -6.60
C TYR A 182 -13.25 -2.23 -7.68
N CYS A 183 -14.07 -3.06 -8.34
CA CYS A 183 -14.91 -2.64 -9.46
C CYS A 183 -14.12 -1.83 -10.50
N SER A 184 -14.49 -0.57 -10.76
CA SER A 184 -13.77 0.29 -11.70
C SER A 184 -12.61 1.07 -11.06
N GLN A 185 -12.44 0.95 -9.74
CA GLN A 185 -11.39 1.64 -8.97
C GLN A 185 -10.09 0.83 -8.87
N GLU A 186 -9.01 1.59 -8.84
CA GLU A 186 -7.62 1.11 -8.81
C GLU A 186 -6.92 1.76 -7.61
N MET A 187 -6.57 0.97 -6.60
CA MET A 187 -5.93 1.43 -5.37
C MET A 187 -4.52 0.84 -5.28
N VAL A 188 -3.52 1.68 -5.03
CA VAL A 188 -2.15 1.22 -4.75
C VAL A 188 -1.87 1.50 -3.28
N VAL A 189 -1.45 0.47 -2.55
CA VAL A 189 -1.07 0.59 -1.14
C VAL A 189 0.43 0.38 -1.03
N ILE A 190 1.11 1.37 -0.45
CA ILE A 190 2.52 1.29 -0.10
C ILE A 190 2.69 1.60 1.38
N ARG A 191 3.40 0.72 2.09
CA ARG A 191 3.79 0.97 3.47
C ARG A 191 5.27 1.34 3.53
N GLU A 192 5.56 2.62 3.70
CA GLU A 192 6.92 3.14 3.81
C GLU A 192 6.91 4.47 4.58
N ASP A 193 7.99 4.78 5.29
CA ASP A 193 8.19 6.10 5.90
C ASP A 193 8.69 7.11 4.85
N LEU A 194 7.84 7.35 3.86
CA LEU A 194 8.21 8.09 2.66
C LEU A 194 8.44 9.57 2.94
N VAL A 195 7.63 10.17 3.82
CA VAL A 195 7.75 11.59 4.19
C VAL A 195 9.13 11.86 4.78
N ASN A 196 9.54 11.08 5.79
CA ASN A 196 10.84 11.31 6.41
C ASN A 196 12.00 10.99 5.46
N LYS A 197 11.88 9.95 4.62
CA LYS A 197 12.90 9.64 3.60
C LYS A 197 13.06 10.79 2.60
N MET A 198 11.96 11.34 2.09
CA MET A 198 12.00 12.47 1.16
C MET A 198 12.55 13.72 1.86
N CYS A 199 12.07 14.07 3.05
CA CYS A 199 12.53 15.24 3.80
C CYS A 199 14.03 15.18 4.11
N ARG A 200 14.58 14.02 4.49
CA ARG A 200 16.02 13.84 4.76
C ARG A 200 16.91 14.04 3.52
N ASN A 201 16.36 13.84 2.33
CA ASN A 201 17.09 13.92 1.06
C ASN A 201 16.66 15.12 0.20
N CYS A 202 15.87 16.03 0.75
CA CYS A 202 15.45 17.24 0.04
C CYS A 202 16.63 18.18 -0.19
N VAL A 203 16.82 18.61 -1.45
CA VAL A 203 17.83 19.61 -1.83
C VAL A 203 17.54 20.96 -1.17
N ARG A 204 16.26 21.31 -1.06
CA ARG A 204 15.77 22.46 -0.32
C ARG A 204 14.48 22.10 0.38
N LEU A 205 14.27 22.68 1.56
CA LEU A 205 12.99 22.58 2.24
C LEU A 205 11.92 23.30 1.40
N PRO A 206 10.71 22.73 1.31
CA PRO A 206 9.60 23.39 0.63
C PRO A 206 9.27 24.72 1.33
N SER A 207 8.74 25.66 0.54
CA SER A 207 8.24 26.93 1.07
C SER A 207 7.13 26.69 2.10
N SER A 208 7.12 27.46 3.19
CA SER A 208 6.13 27.37 4.29
C SER A 208 4.67 27.63 3.90
N ASN A 209 4.41 27.97 2.64
CA ASN A 209 3.09 28.35 2.14
C ASN A 209 2.21 27.14 1.79
N LEU A 210 2.79 25.94 1.71
CA LEU A 210 2.07 24.69 1.45
C LEU A 210 2.49 23.63 2.47
N ASP A 211 1.52 22.85 2.92
CA ASP A 211 1.77 21.78 3.88
C ASP A 211 2.66 20.68 3.29
N ILE A 212 3.48 20.07 4.13
CA ILE A 212 4.38 18.97 3.76
C ILE A 212 3.64 17.82 3.06
N PRO A 213 2.47 17.34 3.53
CA PRO A 213 1.74 16.26 2.85
C PRO A 213 1.33 16.61 1.43
N SER A 214 1.00 17.87 1.14
CA SER A 214 0.63 18.34 -0.20
C SER A 214 1.84 18.31 -1.14
N HIS A 215 3.00 18.78 -0.66
CA HIS A 215 4.26 18.68 -1.41
C HIS A 215 4.70 17.24 -1.67
N VAL A 216 4.57 16.39 -0.67
CA VAL A 216 4.85 14.95 -0.76
C VAL A 216 3.93 14.28 -1.78
N SER A 217 2.63 14.56 -1.72
CA SER A 217 1.64 14.00 -2.64
C SER A 217 1.90 14.42 -4.08
N GLN A 218 2.21 15.71 -4.29
CA GLN A 218 2.55 16.23 -5.61
C GLN A 218 3.81 15.55 -6.15
N SER A 219 4.85 15.46 -5.32
CA SER A 219 6.09 14.76 -5.66
C SER A 219 5.82 13.29 -6.01
N PHE A 220 5.01 12.60 -5.21
CA PHE A 220 4.68 11.18 -5.41
C PHE A 220 3.93 10.96 -6.72
N ILE A 221 2.94 11.80 -7.04
CA ILE A 221 2.23 11.75 -8.32
C ILE A 221 3.21 11.93 -9.48
N TYR A 222 4.16 12.86 -9.39
CA TYR A 222 5.18 13.03 -10.43
C TYR A 222 6.08 11.80 -10.56
N ILE A 223 6.48 11.18 -9.45
CA ILE A 223 7.35 10.00 -9.46
C ILE A 223 6.61 8.81 -10.07
N TYR A 224 5.34 8.62 -9.69
CA TYR A 224 4.49 7.55 -10.21
C TYR A 224 4.12 7.75 -11.69
N ALA A 225 3.96 9.00 -12.14
CA ALA A 225 3.66 9.35 -13.53
C ALA A 225 4.90 9.34 -14.44
N CYS A 226 6.08 9.72 -13.93
CA CYS A 226 7.32 9.79 -14.70
C CYS A 226 7.98 8.40 -14.86
N VAL A 227 7.64 7.41 -14.01
CA VAL A 227 8.33 6.13 -13.99
C VAL A 227 7.35 4.99 -13.75
N CYS A 228 6.98 4.28 -14.82
CA CYS A 228 6.26 3.00 -14.76
C CYS A 228 7.11 1.85 -14.13
N VAL A 229 8.16 2.17 -13.35
CA VAL A 229 9.19 1.23 -12.84
C VAL A 229 9.69 1.54 -11.42
N CYS A 230 9.56 2.75 -10.86
CA CYS A 230 10.13 3.05 -9.53
C CYS A 230 9.10 3.70 -8.58
N VAL A 231 8.68 2.93 -7.58
CA VAL A 231 7.78 3.41 -6.51
C VAL A 231 8.55 4.26 -5.47
N CYS A 232 9.89 4.31 -5.53
CA CYS A 232 10.73 5.16 -4.70
C CYS A 232 11.65 6.07 -5.54
N PRO A 233 11.66 7.39 -5.30
CA PRO A 233 12.45 8.38 -6.07
C PRO A 233 13.92 8.48 -5.67
N HIS A 234 14.40 7.52 -4.90
CA HIS A 234 15.69 7.61 -4.24
C HIS A 234 16.74 6.78 -4.98
N VAL A 235 18.00 7.23 -4.94
CA VAL A 235 19.14 6.45 -5.42
C VAL A 235 19.10 5.09 -4.74
N ASN A 236 19.52 4.00 -5.41
CA ASN A 236 19.49 2.64 -4.86
C ASN A 236 20.17 2.49 -3.47
N SER A 237 20.99 3.45 -3.06
CA SER A 237 21.60 3.56 -1.73
C SER A 237 20.66 4.09 -0.62
N ILE A 238 19.51 4.70 -0.96
CA ILE A 238 18.55 5.30 -0.02
C ILE A 238 17.21 4.52 -0.01
N ALA A 239 16.81 3.95 -1.15
CA ALA A 239 15.75 2.95 -1.24
C ALA A 239 16.21 1.84 -2.19
N CYS A 240 16.56 0.68 -1.65
CA CYS A 240 16.96 -0.45 -2.49
C CYS A 240 15.75 -0.93 -3.29
N LEU A 241 15.84 -0.90 -4.62
CA LEU A 241 14.81 -1.45 -5.50
C LEU A 241 15.30 -2.78 -6.09
N ALA A 242 14.50 -3.84 -5.94
CA ALA A 242 14.64 -5.09 -6.67
C ALA A 242 13.80 -5.00 -7.95
N PHE A 243 14.38 -5.40 -9.09
CA PHE A 243 13.78 -5.23 -10.42
C PHE A 243 12.56 -6.12 -10.74
N ASN A 244 11.91 -6.76 -9.76
CA ASN A 244 10.75 -7.64 -9.98
C ASN A 244 9.55 -7.23 -9.09
N ILE A 245 8.57 -6.55 -9.68
CA ILE A 245 7.25 -6.33 -9.07
C ILE A 245 6.39 -7.55 -9.35
N ALA A 246 6.05 -8.29 -8.29
CA ALA A 246 5.04 -9.35 -8.37
C ALA A 246 3.65 -8.73 -8.36
N TYR A 247 2.83 -9.12 -9.35
CA TYR A 247 1.48 -8.62 -9.57
C TYR A 247 0.46 -9.55 -8.91
N PHE A 248 -0.41 -8.99 -8.09
CA PHE A 248 -1.65 -9.65 -7.67
C PHE A 248 -2.79 -8.66 -7.88
N ALA A 249 -3.83 -9.08 -8.58
CA ALA A 249 -5.11 -8.39 -8.52
C ALA A 249 -6.11 -9.31 -7.87
N PHE A 250 -6.81 -8.74 -6.90
CA PHE A 250 -7.85 -9.43 -6.18
C PHE A 250 -9.15 -9.33 -6.93
N LYS A 251 -9.83 -10.47 -7.05
CA LYS A 251 -11.25 -10.50 -7.32
C LYS A 251 -11.94 -10.34 -5.95
N ILE A 252 -12.22 -9.10 -5.57
CA ILE A 252 -13.15 -8.79 -4.47
C ILE A 252 -14.55 -9.17 -4.96
#